data_AF-A0A5B1QPX7-F1
#
_entry.id   AF-A0A5B1QPX7-F1
#
_cell.length_a   1.000
_cell.length_b   1.000
_cell.length_c   1.000
_cell.angle_alpha   90.00
_cell.angle_beta   90.00
_cell.angle_gamma   90.00
#
_symmetry.space_group_name_H-M   'P 1'
#
loop_
_entity.id
_entity.type
_entity.pdbx_description
1 polymer ?
#
loop_
_entity_poly.entity_id
_entity_poly.type
_entity_poly.pdbx_seq_one_letter_code
_entity_poly.pdbx_strand_id
1 'polypeptide(L)'
;MKQLSPAGVAMLNADLALRHTRANATRGAAHTVDWYFAQLARRAREVEEGGEEAPRVRVLVQGVKSMAVGYLTSNLVPNGLMLMSVHDSRRYEVASMHVTTYELSRTYLLRYHTYNVLKTIAKENKDNGTTLEDHTPAWFVSQYLQHFAHAPAHRWIRTLYDAHASDTEEDSDGERERPPPGVELVSRDAGKPTRRPRHLRHVHRAEVYSVLASHVEWIIANQEVCSRDLKFINFDAWREWAREVREQRTHGRKSGVRWGVRDEYVVEEEATEDVEMEQVSVPVSVPAPVSVPAPSRGRPPKPKSTGKAKQAKARKVVESDADEDAMDVDPRPSGSRTARRPAPAPRGRGKSTRGGSKKASAAPRRTTSRTPVMEDELPQNVYDSDFSTPSTPPASRSPSPDVLSSVDPELVALIPNEFCHPPQLRGDMKWRCPMHGCHYGIDLMNLTDENVMGLRRADVAFLRAKEWSLRSERVICRFYDMVSLHFEQHMKACGVKITKYFDGKKVTGKFEWERPEVHRPWPPPNYVRAIREKREREGRVGVKEEED
;
A
#
# COMPACT_ATOMS: atom_id res chain seq x y z
N MET A 1 -11.82 -17.56 -25.86
CA MET A 1 -10.40 -17.24 -25.53
C MET A 1 -10.00 -15.98 -26.27
N LYS A 2 -9.50 -14.94 -25.58
CA LYS A 2 -8.80 -13.85 -26.28
C LYS A 2 -7.50 -14.44 -26.83
N GLN A 3 -7.40 -14.49 -28.14
CA GLN A 3 -6.24 -15.05 -28.83
C GLN A 3 -4.99 -14.21 -28.51
N LEU A 4 -3.86 -14.89 -28.37
CA LEU A 4 -2.56 -14.22 -28.35
C LEU A 4 -2.42 -13.36 -29.61
N SER A 5 -1.80 -12.19 -29.51
CA SER A 5 -1.48 -11.40 -30.70
C SER A 5 -0.56 -12.21 -31.63
N PRO A 6 -0.57 -11.97 -32.95
CA PRO A 6 0.33 -12.67 -33.88
C PRO A 6 1.81 -12.61 -33.45
N ALA A 7 2.24 -11.46 -32.91
CA ALA A 7 3.58 -11.30 -32.33
C ALA A 7 3.82 -12.19 -31.09
N GLY A 8 2.83 -12.32 -30.21
CA GLY A 8 2.91 -13.21 -29.05
C GLY A 8 2.99 -14.69 -29.44
N VAL A 9 2.23 -15.09 -30.48
CA VAL A 9 2.31 -16.45 -31.05
C VAL A 9 3.69 -16.71 -31.66
N ALA A 10 4.22 -15.76 -32.43
CA ALA A 10 5.55 -15.86 -33.02
C ALA A 10 6.66 -15.99 -31.95
N MET A 11 6.60 -15.20 -30.88
CA MET A 11 7.55 -15.28 -29.76
C MET A 11 7.47 -16.63 -29.04
N LEU A 12 6.27 -17.13 -28.72
CA LEU A 12 6.09 -18.43 -28.08
C LEU A 12 6.55 -19.58 -28.99
N ASN A 13 6.30 -19.51 -30.30
CA ASN A 13 6.81 -20.48 -31.26
C ASN A 13 8.34 -20.48 -31.31
N ALA A 14 8.99 -19.32 -31.26
CA ALA A 14 10.44 -19.21 -31.21
C ALA A 14 11.02 -19.81 -29.92
N ASP A 15 10.40 -19.55 -28.76
CA ASP A 15 10.81 -20.15 -27.48
C ASP A 15 10.59 -21.68 -27.45
N LEU A 16 9.45 -22.16 -27.96
CA LEU A 16 9.19 -23.60 -28.10
C LEU A 16 10.21 -24.26 -29.02
N ALA A 17 10.57 -23.64 -30.13
CA ALA A 17 11.62 -24.13 -31.02
C ALA A 17 12.98 -24.23 -30.28
N LEU A 18 13.37 -23.21 -29.52
CA LEU A 18 14.58 -23.23 -28.70
C LEU A 18 14.56 -24.34 -27.65
N ARG A 19 13.43 -24.57 -26.97
CA ARG A 19 13.30 -25.67 -26.00
C ARG A 19 13.32 -27.05 -26.66
N HIS A 20 12.68 -27.19 -27.82
CA HIS A 20 12.71 -28.41 -28.61
C HIS A 20 14.11 -28.77 -29.09
N THR A 21 14.92 -27.78 -29.48
CA THR A 21 16.33 -28.05 -29.83
C THR A 21 17.17 -28.56 -28.65
N ARG A 22 16.80 -28.22 -27.41
CA ARG A 22 17.48 -28.71 -26.20
C ARG A 22 16.96 -30.07 -25.72
N ALA A 23 15.67 -30.34 -25.88
CA ALA A 23 15.02 -31.53 -25.34
C ALA A 23 14.91 -32.71 -26.34
N ASN A 24 14.90 -32.45 -27.66
CA ASN A 24 14.56 -33.45 -28.67
C ASN A 24 15.63 -33.60 -29.77
N ALA A 25 16.83 -34.07 -29.40
CA ALA A 25 17.68 -34.76 -30.38
C ALA A 25 17.09 -36.13 -30.81
N THR A 26 16.07 -36.66 -30.12
CA THR A 26 15.63 -38.06 -30.25
C THR A 26 14.13 -38.29 -30.54
N ARG A 27 13.27 -37.27 -30.53
CA ARG A 27 11.82 -37.46 -30.82
C ARG A 27 11.32 -36.44 -31.85
N GLY A 28 11.27 -36.89 -33.10
CA GLY A 28 10.92 -36.09 -34.27
C GLY A 28 9.48 -35.58 -34.25
N ALA A 29 9.32 -34.30 -33.91
CA ALA A 29 8.40 -33.32 -34.49
C ALA A 29 8.52 -32.03 -33.66
N ALA A 30 8.70 -30.88 -34.31
CA ALA A 30 8.65 -29.60 -33.63
C ALA A 30 7.18 -29.26 -33.31
N HIS A 31 6.81 -29.19 -32.03
CA HIS A 31 5.47 -28.76 -31.65
C HIS A 31 5.40 -27.23 -31.73
N THR A 32 4.43 -26.71 -32.48
CA THR A 32 4.10 -25.29 -32.51
C THR A 32 3.00 -24.96 -31.48
N VAL A 33 2.85 -23.69 -31.13
CA VAL A 33 1.76 -23.17 -30.32
C VAL A 33 0.40 -23.58 -30.90
N ASP A 34 0.25 -23.50 -32.23
CA ASP A 34 -0.98 -23.89 -32.91
C ASP A 34 -1.25 -25.40 -32.79
N TRP A 35 -0.22 -26.23 -32.78
CA TRP A 35 -0.35 -27.66 -32.52
C TRP A 35 -0.87 -27.91 -31.10
N TYR A 36 -0.35 -27.21 -30.08
CA TYR A 36 -0.84 -27.30 -28.72
C TYR A 36 -2.29 -26.81 -28.59
N PHE A 37 -2.65 -25.68 -29.21
CA PHE A 37 -4.03 -25.20 -29.22
C PHE A 37 -4.98 -26.14 -29.94
N ALA A 38 -4.57 -26.74 -31.06
CA ALA A 38 -5.36 -27.75 -31.76
C ALA A 38 -5.57 -29.01 -30.88
N GLN A 39 -4.54 -29.45 -30.16
CA GLN A 39 -4.65 -30.57 -29.21
C GLN A 39 -5.57 -30.25 -28.04
N LEU A 40 -5.49 -29.04 -27.49
CA LEU A 40 -6.40 -28.57 -26.43
C LEU A 40 -7.84 -28.48 -26.91
N ALA A 41 -8.06 -27.97 -28.12
CA ALA A 41 -9.40 -27.88 -28.73
C ALA A 41 -9.97 -29.26 -29.09
N ARG A 42 -9.13 -30.25 -29.36
CA ARG A 42 -9.56 -31.64 -29.56
C ARG A 42 -9.97 -32.27 -28.22
N ARG A 43 -9.10 -32.19 -27.21
CA ARG A 43 -9.39 -32.70 -25.86
C ARG A 43 -10.58 -32.01 -25.20
N ALA A 44 -10.76 -30.69 -25.40
CA ALA A 44 -11.91 -29.98 -24.86
C ALA A 44 -13.24 -30.52 -25.43
N ARG A 45 -13.27 -30.95 -26.70
CA ARG A 45 -14.45 -31.59 -27.30
C ARG A 45 -14.68 -33.00 -26.75
N GLU A 46 -13.61 -33.77 -26.56
CA GLU A 46 -13.69 -35.11 -25.93
C GLU A 46 -14.23 -35.02 -24.49
N VAL A 47 -13.87 -33.96 -23.76
CA VAL A 47 -14.33 -33.71 -22.39
C VAL A 47 -15.82 -33.36 -22.30
N GLU A 48 -16.37 -32.60 -23.25
CA GLU A 48 -17.81 -32.26 -23.25
C GLU A 48 -18.71 -33.51 -23.31
N GLU A 49 -18.20 -34.62 -23.84
CA GLU A 49 -18.92 -35.90 -23.94
C GLU A 49 -18.70 -36.83 -22.72
N GLY A 50 -17.66 -36.60 -21.92
CA GLY A 50 -17.22 -37.53 -20.86
C GLY A 50 -17.27 -37.01 -19.41
N GLY A 51 -17.54 -35.73 -19.18
CA GLY A 51 -17.58 -35.14 -17.84
C GLY A 51 -16.22 -34.97 -17.15
N GLU A 52 -15.11 -35.19 -17.86
CA GLU A 52 -13.77 -34.90 -17.36
C GLU A 52 -13.52 -33.38 -17.25
N GLU A 53 -12.45 -32.93 -16.58
CA GLU A 53 -12.14 -31.50 -16.54
C GLU A 53 -11.49 -31.05 -17.86
N ALA A 54 -11.98 -29.93 -18.42
CA ALA A 54 -11.43 -29.37 -19.65
C ALA A 54 -9.91 -29.13 -19.52
N PRO A 55 -9.12 -29.45 -20.56
CA PRO A 55 -7.67 -29.37 -20.48
C PRO A 55 -7.21 -27.92 -20.23
N ARG A 56 -6.40 -27.73 -19.17
CA ARG A 56 -5.94 -26.41 -18.71
C ARG A 56 -4.55 -26.08 -19.27
N VAL A 57 -4.36 -24.84 -19.71
CA VAL A 57 -3.05 -24.32 -20.12
C VAL A 57 -2.40 -23.63 -18.93
N ARG A 58 -1.23 -24.12 -18.51
CA ARG A 58 -0.40 -23.43 -17.51
C ARG A 58 0.58 -22.50 -18.23
N VAL A 59 0.42 -21.20 -18.04
CA VAL A 59 1.35 -20.19 -18.54
C VAL A 59 2.31 -19.80 -17.41
N LEU A 60 3.61 -19.99 -17.63
CA LEU A 60 4.65 -19.50 -16.72
C LEU A 60 5.05 -18.09 -17.16
N VAL A 61 4.75 -17.09 -16.34
CA VAL A 61 5.14 -15.70 -16.60
C VAL A 61 6.39 -15.40 -15.80
N GLN A 62 7.50 -15.11 -16.49
CA GLN A 62 8.73 -14.61 -15.89
C GLN A 62 8.87 -13.12 -16.22
N GLY A 63 9.22 -12.32 -15.23
CA GLY A 63 9.43 -10.88 -15.42
C GLY A 63 10.23 -10.27 -14.28
N VAL A 64 10.88 -9.14 -14.56
CA VAL A 64 11.54 -8.33 -13.54
C VAL A 64 10.50 -7.36 -12.98
N LYS A 65 10.27 -7.44 -11.67
CA LYS A 65 9.31 -6.55 -11.00
C LYS A 65 9.87 -5.12 -10.97
N SER A 66 9.42 -4.29 -11.89
CA SER A 66 9.67 -2.84 -11.89
C SER A 66 8.51 -2.02 -11.32
N MET A 67 7.32 -2.60 -11.20
CA MET A 67 6.10 -1.93 -10.73
C MET A 67 5.59 -2.49 -9.40
N ALA A 68 4.80 -1.65 -8.70
CA ALA A 68 4.11 -2.07 -7.48
C ALA A 68 3.12 -3.20 -7.80
N VAL A 69 3.17 -4.25 -6.99
CA VAL A 69 2.22 -5.37 -7.10
C VAL A 69 1.00 -5.00 -6.28
N GLY A 70 -0.20 -5.20 -6.84
CA GLY A 70 -1.45 -4.96 -6.13
C GLY A 70 -1.89 -6.21 -5.38
N TYR A 71 -1.41 -6.43 -4.16
CA TYR A 71 -1.90 -7.53 -3.31
C TYR A 71 -2.99 -7.04 -2.37
N LEU A 72 -4.21 -7.55 -2.50
CA LEU A 72 -5.38 -7.20 -1.68
C LEU A 72 -5.77 -5.71 -1.68
N THR A 73 -5.19 -4.92 -2.60
CA THR A 73 -5.47 -3.49 -2.75
C THR A 73 -6.31 -3.17 -3.99
N SER A 74 -6.40 -4.13 -4.93
CA SER A 74 -7.13 -3.97 -6.19
C SER A 74 -8.57 -4.42 -6.05
N ASN A 75 -9.51 -3.61 -6.53
CA ASN A 75 -10.92 -4.02 -6.63
C ASN A 75 -11.14 -5.14 -7.65
N LEU A 76 -10.20 -5.32 -8.60
CA LEU A 76 -10.29 -6.38 -9.62
C LEU A 76 -9.91 -7.75 -9.07
N VAL A 77 -9.02 -7.77 -8.07
CA VAL A 77 -8.52 -8.99 -7.45
C VAL A 77 -8.54 -8.78 -5.94
N PRO A 78 -9.74 -8.70 -5.32
CA PRO A 78 -9.89 -8.30 -3.92
C PRO A 78 -9.22 -9.28 -2.95
N ASN A 79 -9.16 -10.56 -3.34
CA ASN A 79 -8.64 -11.66 -2.52
C ASN A 79 -7.32 -12.23 -3.03
N GLY A 80 -6.63 -11.52 -3.93
CA GLY A 80 -5.47 -12.08 -4.62
C GLY A 80 -4.39 -11.07 -4.98
N LEU A 81 -3.44 -11.57 -5.77
CA LEU A 81 -2.25 -10.85 -6.18
C LEU A 81 -2.40 -10.44 -7.65
N MET A 82 -2.47 -9.14 -7.89
CA MET A 82 -2.56 -8.59 -9.24
C MET A 82 -1.17 -8.16 -9.73
N LEU A 83 -0.73 -8.75 -10.84
CA LEU A 83 0.43 -8.33 -11.60
C LEU A 83 0.03 -7.44 -12.77
N MET A 84 0.85 -6.44 -13.06
CA MET A 84 0.68 -5.54 -14.20
C MET A 84 1.90 -5.68 -15.10
N SER A 85 1.67 -5.89 -16.40
CA SER A 85 2.76 -5.92 -17.38
C SER A 85 3.44 -4.56 -17.48
N VAL A 86 4.73 -4.50 -17.80
CA VAL A 86 5.51 -3.25 -17.93
C VAL A 86 4.83 -2.20 -18.83
N HIS A 87 4.13 -2.63 -19.88
CA HIS A 87 3.41 -1.74 -20.80
C HIS A 87 1.99 -1.35 -20.33
N ASP A 88 1.65 -1.61 -19.06
CA ASP A 88 0.35 -1.36 -18.39
C ASP A 88 -0.93 -1.84 -19.13
N SER A 89 -0.77 -2.57 -20.25
CA SER A 89 -1.89 -3.00 -21.08
C SER A 89 -2.52 -4.31 -20.61
N ARG A 90 -1.83 -5.06 -19.74
CA ARG A 90 -2.29 -6.37 -19.28
C ARG A 90 -2.18 -6.49 -17.77
N ARG A 91 -3.25 -6.99 -17.17
CA ARG A 91 -3.38 -7.28 -15.75
C ARG A 91 -3.61 -8.79 -15.59
N TYR A 92 -2.88 -9.39 -14.66
CA TYR A 92 -2.95 -10.81 -14.37
C TYR A 92 -3.30 -11.01 -12.92
N GLU A 93 -4.27 -11.87 -12.64
CA GLU A 93 -4.45 -12.46 -11.32
C GLU A 93 -3.49 -13.64 -11.19
N VAL A 94 -2.71 -13.67 -10.10
CA VAL A 94 -1.81 -14.78 -9.81
C VAL A 94 -2.58 -15.84 -9.05
N ALA A 95 -2.93 -16.93 -9.75
CA ALA A 95 -3.62 -18.07 -9.14
C ALA A 95 -2.72 -18.90 -8.21
N SER A 96 -1.42 -19.01 -8.53
CA SER A 96 -0.45 -19.75 -7.72
C SER A 96 0.94 -19.17 -7.88
N MET A 97 1.81 -19.42 -6.90
CA MET A 97 3.19 -18.94 -6.86
C MET A 97 4.14 -20.12 -6.66
N HIS A 98 5.31 -20.08 -7.32
CA HIS A 98 6.37 -21.07 -7.08
C HIS A 98 6.84 -20.99 -5.62
N VAL A 99 7.14 -22.13 -4.99
CA VAL A 99 7.47 -22.22 -3.55
C VAL A 99 8.59 -21.25 -3.15
N THR A 100 9.70 -21.24 -3.88
CA THR A 100 10.82 -20.32 -3.63
C THR A 100 10.42 -18.85 -3.78
N THR A 101 9.57 -18.53 -4.75
CA THR A 101 9.07 -17.15 -4.92
C THR A 101 8.14 -16.76 -3.78
N TYR A 102 7.33 -17.70 -3.29
CA TYR A 102 6.47 -17.52 -2.13
C TYR A 102 7.29 -17.27 -0.87
N GLU A 103 8.32 -18.08 -0.60
CA GLU A 103 9.23 -17.89 0.52
C GLU A 103 9.86 -16.49 0.49
N LEU A 104 10.44 -16.10 -0.64
CA LEU A 104 11.03 -14.76 -0.82
C LEU A 104 9.99 -13.63 -0.69
N SER A 105 8.72 -13.91 -1.00
CA SER A 105 7.63 -12.93 -0.95
C SER A 105 6.81 -12.98 0.34
N ARG A 106 7.09 -13.93 1.25
CA ARG A 106 6.21 -14.27 2.37
C ARG A 106 5.96 -13.07 3.27
N THR A 107 7.01 -12.35 3.63
CA THR A 107 6.91 -11.13 4.44
C THR A 107 6.09 -10.04 3.75
N TYR A 108 6.29 -9.85 2.44
CA TYR A 108 5.52 -8.89 1.67
C TYR A 108 4.03 -9.25 1.66
N LEU A 109 3.70 -10.51 1.38
CA LEU A 109 2.32 -10.99 1.38
C LEU A 109 1.67 -10.85 2.76
N LEU A 110 2.38 -11.26 3.82
CA LEU A 110 1.86 -11.16 5.20
C LEU A 110 1.59 -9.72 5.64
N ARG A 111 2.45 -8.76 5.27
CA ARG A 111 2.25 -7.33 5.55
C ARG A 111 0.93 -6.82 4.99
N TYR A 112 0.71 -7.06 3.71
CA TYR A 112 -0.50 -6.62 3.01
C TYR A 112 -1.74 -7.42 3.42
N HIS A 113 -1.60 -8.70 3.75
CA HIS A 113 -2.69 -9.49 4.33
C HIS A 113 -3.13 -8.92 5.68
N THR A 114 -2.17 -8.68 6.58
CA THR A 114 -2.43 -8.06 7.88
C THR A 114 -3.08 -6.69 7.71
N TYR A 115 -2.57 -5.86 6.80
CA TYR A 115 -3.14 -4.56 6.48
C TYR A 115 -4.57 -4.64 5.97
N ASN A 116 -4.86 -5.58 5.06
CA ASN A 116 -6.20 -5.77 4.54
C ASN A 116 -7.18 -6.19 5.64
N VAL A 117 -6.78 -7.11 6.53
CA VAL A 117 -7.59 -7.49 7.69
C VAL A 117 -7.90 -6.29 8.58
N LEU A 118 -6.91 -5.46 8.91
CA LEU A 118 -7.12 -4.25 9.70
C LEU A 118 -8.06 -3.27 8.99
N LYS A 119 -7.89 -3.08 7.68
CA LYS A 119 -8.75 -2.22 6.87
C LYS A 119 -10.20 -2.72 6.85
N THR A 120 -10.41 -4.03 6.74
CA THR A 120 -11.74 -4.65 6.79
C THR A 120 -12.38 -4.43 8.15
N ILE A 121 -11.64 -4.69 9.26
CA ILE A 121 -12.12 -4.42 10.62
C ILE A 121 -12.57 -2.97 10.78
N ALA A 122 -11.75 -2.01 10.32
CA ALA A 122 -12.07 -0.58 10.40
C ALA A 122 -13.29 -0.21 9.54
N LYS A 123 -13.47 -0.86 8.38
CA LYS A 123 -14.59 -0.62 7.48
C LYS A 123 -15.90 -1.16 8.06
N GLU A 124 -15.90 -2.37 8.59
CA GLU A 124 -17.10 -3.03 9.17
C GLU A 124 -17.59 -2.34 10.45
N ASN A 125 -16.69 -1.68 11.18
CA ASN A 125 -17.03 -0.94 12.40
C ASN A 125 -17.30 0.55 12.20
N LYS A 126 -17.31 1.04 10.95
CA LYS A 126 -17.50 2.46 10.66
C LYS A 126 -18.84 2.99 11.16
N ASP A 127 -19.87 2.15 11.14
CA ASP A 127 -21.24 2.52 11.52
C ASP A 127 -21.46 2.52 13.04
N ASN A 128 -20.52 1.95 13.81
CA ASN A 128 -20.60 1.85 15.28
C ASN A 128 -20.17 3.14 16.00
N GLY A 129 -20.01 4.26 15.28
CA GLY A 129 -19.57 5.54 15.85
C GLY A 129 -18.13 5.55 16.38
N THR A 130 -17.34 4.54 16.03
CA THR A 130 -15.94 4.44 16.45
C THR A 130 -15.12 5.52 15.73
N THR A 131 -14.38 6.33 16.50
CA THR A 131 -13.56 7.41 15.95
C THR A 131 -12.17 6.89 15.59
N LEU A 132 -11.43 7.65 14.77
CA LEU A 132 -10.04 7.31 14.42
C LEU A 132 -9.13 7.20 15.66
N GLU A 133 -9.46 7.90 16.75
CA GLU A 133 -8.71 7.88 18.01
C GLU A 133 -8.83 6.51 18.71
N ASP A 134 -9.96 5.84 18.54
CA ASP A 134 -10.23 4.53 19.14
C ASP A 134 -9.50 3.38 18.43
N HIS A 135 -8.99 3.63 17.21
CA HIS A 135 -8.31 2.64 16.35
C HIS A 135 -6.87 2.33 16.82
N THR A 136 -6.76 1.94 18.10
CA THR A 136 -5.54 1.51 18.77
C THR A 136 -5.22 0.04 18.44
N PRO A 137 -3.97 -0.42 18.63
CA PRO A 137 -3.63 -1.84 18.45
C PRO A 137 -4.51 -2.77 19.29
N ALA A 138 -4.80 -2.38 20.53
CA ALA A 138 -5.65 -3.17 21.42
C ALA A 138 -7.10 -3.28 20.92
N TRP A 139 -7.63 -2.22 20.32
CA TRP A 139 -8.95 -2.24 19.68
C TRP A 139 -8.97 -3.22 18.50
N PHE A 140 -8.01 -3.14 17.58
CA PHE A 140 -7.93 -4.07 16.44
C PHE A 140 -7.84 -5.54 16.88
N VAL A 141 -7.07 -5.84 17.94
CA VAL A 141 -6.99 -7.21 18.46
C VAL A 141 -8.33 -7.67 19.01
N SER A 142 -9.04 -6.84 19.78
CA SER A 142 -10.37 -7.19 20.30
C SER A 142 -11.36 -7.44 19.17
N GLN A 143 -11.39 -6.56 18.16
CA GLN A 143 -12.26 -6.68 16.99
C GLN A 143 -11.95 -7.93 16.16
N TYR A 144 -10.67 -8.25 15.96
CA TYR A 144 -10.25 -9.47 15.27
C TYR A 144 -10.74 -10.72 16.00
N LEU A 145 -10.58 -10.79 17.33
CA LEU A 145 -11.03 -11.94 18.11
C LEU A 145 -12.56 -12.10 18.07
N GLN A 146 -13.28 -10.98 18.16
CA GLN A 146 -14.74 -10.97 18.17
C GLN A 146 -15.35 -11.35 16.82
N HIS A 147 -14.85 -10.77 15.71
CA HIS A 147 -15.51 -10.86 14.41
C HIS A 147 -14.83 -11.81 13.43
N PHE A 148 -13.52 -12.09 13.57
CA PHE A 148 -12.77 -12.88 12.60
C PHE A 148 -12.32 -14.24 13.15
N ALA A 149 -11.70 -14.27 14.33
CA ALA A 149 -11.16 -15.51 14.90
C ALA A 149 -12.27 -16.49 15.32
N HIS A 150 -13.39 -15.96 15.81
CA HIS A 150 -14.48 -16.74 16.39
C HIS A 150 -15.83 -16.52 15.70
N ALA A 151 -15.82 -16.10 14.43
CA ALA A 151 -17.03 -15.96 13.65
C ALA A 151 -17.83 -17.29 13.66
N PRO A 152 -19.11 -17.29 14.07
CA PRO A 152 -19.91 -18.51 14.13
C PRO A 152 -19.94 -19.28 12.81
N ALA A 153 -19.94 -18.56 11.68
CA ALA A 153 -19.91 -19.13 10.34
C ALA A 153 -18.65 -19.96 10.06
N HIS A 154 -17.50 -19.61 10.64
CA HIS A 154 -16.24 -20.34 10.38
C HIS A 154 -16.24 -21.76 10.94
N ARG A 155 -17.10 -22.05 11.93
CA ARG A 155 -17.29 -23.44 12.41
C ARG A 155 -17.88 -24.34 11.34
N TRP A 156 -18.59 -23.77 10.38
CA TRP A 156 -19.32 -24.51 9.35
C TRP A 156 -18.60 -24.51 8.00
N ILE A 157 -17.35 -24.05 7.94
CA ILE A 157 -16.63 -23.88 6.68
C ILE A 157 -15.28 -24.59 6.74
N ARG A 158 -14.96 -25.37 5.71
CA ARG A 158 -13.63 -25.96 5.52
C ARG A 158 -12.83 -25.13 4.51
N THR A 159 -11.94 -24.28 5.01
CA THR A 159 -11.06 -23.43 4.18
C THR A 159 -10.14 -24.26 3.28
N LEU A 160 -9.64 -25.40 3.77
CA LEU A 160 -8.84 -26.35 3.00
C LEU A 160 -9.73 -27.52 2.57
N TYR A 161 -10.47 -27.31 1.48
CA TYR A 161 -11.30 -28.33 0.86
C TYR A 161 -10.48 -29.08 -0.20
N ASP A 162 -10.30 -30.38 0.02
CA ASP A 162 -9.85 -31.29 -1.02
C ASP A 162 -11.07 -31.97 -1.64
N ALA A 163 -11.23 -31.83 -2.96
CA ALA A 163 -12.33 -32.43 -3.70
C ALA A 163 -12.29 -33.96 -3.70
N HIS A 164 -11.12 -34.54 -3.42
CA HIS A 164 -10.90 -35.98 -3.35
C HIS A 164 -10.88 -36.52 -1.92
N ALA A 165 -11.02 -35.67 -0.90
CA ALA A 165 -11.18 -36.16 0.47
C ALA A 165 -12.48 -36.98 0.56
N SER A 166 -12.34 -38.28 0.82
CA SER A 166 -13.42 -39.27 0.89
C SER A 166 -14.43 -39.00 2.02
N ASP A 167 -14.27 -37.95 2.81
CA ASP A 167 -15.28 -37.49 3.77
C ASP A 167 -16.50 -36.81 3.10
N THR A 168 -16.55 -36.79 1.75
CA THR A 168 -17.71 -36.31 0.99
C THR A 168 -18.73 -37.42 0.72
N GLU A 169 -18.45 -38.67 1.12
CA GLU A 169 -19.35 -39.81 0.93
C GLU A 169 -20.74 -39.48 1.46
N GLU A 170 -21.75 -39.78 0.63
CA GLU A 170 -23.17 -39.48 0.81
C GLU A 170 -23.81 -40.30 1.94
N ASP A 171 -23.00 -40.79 2.87
CA ASP A 171 -23.41 -41.81 3.81
C ASP A 171 -24.25 -41.26 4.96
N SER A 172 -25.43 -41.85 5.00
CA SER A 172 -26.23 -42.13 6.19
C SER A 172 -27.15 -41.01 6.66
N ASP A 173 -28.42 -41.40 6.75
CA ASP A 173 -29.63 -40.64 7.06
C ASP A 173 -29.72 -40.15 8.52
N GLY A 174 -28.59 -39.94 9.18
CA GLY A 174 -28.53 -39.37 10.52
C GLY A 174 -28.89 -37.89 10.50
N GLU A 175 -29.83 -37.49 11.37
CA GLU A 175 -30.31 -36.11 11.53
C GLU A 175 -29.18 -35.09 11.44
N ARG A 176 -29.21 -34.31 10.35
CA ARG A 176 -28.18 -33.33 10.02
C ARG A 176 -28.41 -32.09 10.87
N GLU A 177 -27.46 -31.71 11.72
CA GLU A 177 -27.42 -30.37 12.29
C GLU A 177 -27.25 -29.36 11.15
N ARG A 178 -28.36 -28.72 10.76
CA ARG A 178 -28.30 -27.60 9.83
C ARG A 178 -27.61 -26.43 10.53
N PRO A 179 -26.84 -25.61 9.80
CA PRO A 179 -26.38 -24.33 10.33
C PRO A 179 -27.57 -23.59 10.95
N PRO A 180 -27.40 -22.92 12.09
CA PRO A 180 -28.47 -22.15 12.71
C PRO A 180 -29.12 -21.21 11.69
N PRO A 181 -30.45 -21.04 11.70
CA PRO A 181 -31.13 -20.05 10.85
C PRO A 181 -30.47 -18.68 11.01
N GLY A 182 -30.11 -18.03 9.91
CA GLY A 182 -29.41 -16.73 9.90
C GLY A 182 -27.88 -16.82 9.79
N VAL A 183 -27.28 -18.01 9.80
CA VAL A 183 -25.88 -18.18 9.38
C VAL A 183 -25.84 -18.23 7.87
N GLU A 184 -25.76 -17.07 7.26
CA GLU A 184 -25.63 -16.91 5.83
C GLU A 184 -24.23 -17.39 5.41
N LEU A 185 -24.15 -18.54 4.73
CA LEU A 185 -22.91 -19.10 4.17
C LEU A 185 -22.52 -18.32 2.91
N VAL A 186 -22.22 -17.02 3.05
CA VAL A 186 -22.10 -16.10 1.90
C VAL A 186 -20.79 -16.26 1.12
N SER A 187 -19.85 -17.06 1.62
CA SER A 187 -18.52 -17.24 1.05
C SER A 187 -18.45 -18.01 -0.28
N ARG A 188 -18.65 -17.40 -1.46
CA ARG A 188 -18.34 -18.06 -2.77
C ARG A 188 -16.88 -18.56 -2.86
N ASP A 189 -15.99 -18.00 -2.03
CA ASP A 189 -14.56 -18.32 -1.95
C ASP A 189 -14.15 -18.97 -0.61
N ALA A 190 -15.05 -19.11 0.37
CA ALA A 190 -14.68 -19.48 1.74
C ALA A 190 -14.39 -20.97 1.95
N GLY A 191 -14.62 -21.81 0.94
CA GLY A 191 -14.54 -23.27 1.03
C GLY A 191 -15.92 -23.91 1.14
N LYS A 192 -15.99 -25.25 1.05
CA LYS A 192 -17.28 -25.94 1.10
C LYS A 192 -17.82 -25.95 2.55
N PRO A 193 -19.13 -25.73 2.73
CA PRO A 193 -19.74 -25.84 4.03
C PRO A 193 -19.62 -27.28 4.55
N THR A 194 -19.25 -27.44 5.81
CA THR A 194 -19.18 -28.74 6.47
C THR A 194 -20.53 -29.08 7.08
N ARG A 195 -20.90 -30.36 7.01
CA ARG A 195 -22.14 -30.87 7.64
C ARG A 195 -22.07 -30.86 9.17
N ARG A 196 -20.86 -30.86 9.75
CA ARG A 196 -20.62 -30.85 11.19
C ARG A 196 -19.87 -29.58 11.59
N PRO A 197 -20.21 -28.97 12.73
CA PRO A 197 -19.46 -27.84 13.25
C PRO A 197 -18.04 -28.29 13.63
N ARG A 198 -17.06 -27.54 13.16
CA ARG A 198 -15.65 -27.75 13.47
C ARG A 198 -15.28 -27.04 14.75
N HIS A 199 -14.41 -27.69 15.52
CA HIS A 199 -13.71 -27.04 16.62
C HIS A 199 -12.60 -26.16 16.03
N LEU A 200 -12.87 -24.86 15.96
CA LEU A 200 -11.83 -23.90 15.58
C LEU A 200 -10.75 -23.87 16.66
N ARG A 201 -9.49 -23.82 16.25
CA ARG A 201 -8.38 -23.58 17.18
C ARG A 201 -8.65 -22.27 17.92
N HIS A 202 -8.53 -22.29 19.24
CA HIS A 202 -8.57 -21.08 20.04
C HIS A 202 -7.36 -20.20 19.70
N VAL A 203 -7.60 -19.00 19.18
CA VAL A 203 -6.56 -18.03 18.87
C VAL A 203 -6.33 -17.15 20.10
N HIS A 204 -5.13 -17.20 20.67
CA HIS A 204 -4.83 -16.42 21.86
C HIS A 204 -4.56 -14.95 21.50
N ARG A 205 -4.95 -14.02 22.38
CA ARG A 205 -4.72 -12.57 22.19
C ARG A 205 -3.26 -12.23 21.87
N ALA A 206 -2.33 -12.90 22.55
CA ALA A 206 -0.89 -12.73 22.33
C ALA A 206 -0.41 -13.11 20.92
N GLU A 207 -1.07 -14.08 20.27
CA GLU A 207 -0.73 -14.48 18.90
C GLU A 207 -1.07 -13.36 17.91
N VAL A 208 -2.26 -12.77 18.05
CA VAL A 208 -2.69 -11.63 17.23
C VAL A 208 -1.76 -10.43 17.45
N TYR A 209 -1.42 -10.12 18.71
CA TYR A 209 -0.42 -9.08 19.00
C TYR A 209 0.94 -9.37 18.37
N SER A 210 1.41 -10.61 18.41
CA SER A 210 2.69 -10.99 17.82
C SER A 210 2.70 -10.76 16.30
N VAL A 211 1.60 -11.12 15.61
CA VAL A 211 1.45 -10.85 14.17
C VAL A 211 1.45 -9.35 13.88
N LEU A 212 0.65 -8.56 14.61
CA LEU A 212 0.62 -7.11 14.42
C LEU A 212 1.98 -6.47 14.72
N ALA A 213 2.65 -6.90 15.81
CA ALA A 213 3.96 -6.42 16.22
C ALA A 213 4.99 -6.67 15.11
N SER A 214 4.96 -7.86 14.49
CA SER A 214 5.86 -8.22 13.38
C SER A 214 5.81 -7.29 12.16
N HIS A 215 4.75 -6.49 12.03
CA HIS A 215 4.53 -5.60 10.89
C HIS A 215 4.27 -4.13 11.30
N VAL A 216 4.36 -3.79 12.59
CA VAL A 216 3.93 -2.48 13.13
C VAL A 216 4.59 -1.29 12.43
N GLU A 217 5.90 -1.35 12.22
CA GLU A 217 6.67 -0.25 11.61
C GLU A 217 6.27 -0.03 10.14
N TRP A 218 6.08 -1.13 9.41
CA TRP A 218 5.65 -1.09 8.02
C TRP A 218 4.20 -0.57 7.92
N ILE A 219 3.30 -0.97 8.83
CA ILE A 219 1.91 -0.50 8.86
C ILE A 219 1.88 1.02 9.05
N ILE A 220 2.66 1.55 10.00
CA ILE A 220 2.76 2.99 10.26
C ILE A 220 3.29 3.70 9.01
N ALA A 221 4.43 3.27 8.46
CA ALA A 221 5.02 3.89 7.28
C ALA A 221 4.08 3.87 6.06
N ASN A 222 3.38 2.74 5.85
CA ASN A 222 2.40 2.61 4.77
C ASN A 222 1.20 3.57 4.95
N GLN A 223 0.71 3.74 6.17
CA GLN A 223 -0.37 4.67 6.48
C GLN A 223 0.07 6.15 6.45
N GLU A 224 1.34 6.46 6.69
CA GLU A 224 1.87 7.82 6.58
C GLU A 224 1.82 8.34 5.13
N VAL A 225 2.12 7.49 4.16
CA VAL A 225 2.10 7.81 2.71
C VAL A 225 0.66 7.88 2.17
N CYS A 226 -0.30 7.21 2.81
CA CYS A 226 -1.69 7.27 2.40
C CYS A 226 -2.32 8.67 2.58
N SER A 227 -3.19 9.05 1.66
CA SER A 227 -4.04 10.25 1.77
C SER A 227 -4.85 10.25 3.07
N ARG A 228 -5.19 11.44 3.59
CA ARG A 228 -5.92 11.62 4.85
C ARG A 228 -7.21 10.78 4.93
N ASP A 229 -7.96 10.74 3.84
CA ASP A 229 -9.22 9.98 3.71
C ASP A 229 -9.05 8.45 3.80
N LEU A 230 -7.84 7.93 3.60
CA LEU A 230 -7.51 6.49 3.61
C LEU A 230 -6.82 6.05 4.90
N LYS A 231 -6.67 6.97 5.87
CA LYS A 231 -6.09 6.69 7.18
C LYS A 231 -7.15 6.07 8.07
N PHE A 232 -6.83 4.92 8.66
CA PHE A 232 -7.74 4.19 9.53
C PHE A 232 -7.09 3.74 10.85
N ILE A 233 -5.90 4.24 11.19
CA ILE A 233 -5.24 3.94 12.47
C ILE A 233 -4.99 5.22 13.28
N ASN A 234 -4.98 5.09 14.61
CA ASN A 234 -4.49 6.14 15.50
C ASN A 234 -2.94 6.15 15.48
N PHE A 235 -2.33 7.11 14.78
CA PHE A 235 -0.87 7.16 14.63
C PHE A 235 -0.12 7.28 15.95
N ASP A 236 -0.63 8.06 16.91
CA ASP A 236 0.06 8.30 18.17
C ASP A 236 0.09 7.03 19.02
N ALA A 237 -1.06 6.36 19.15
CA ALA A 237 -1.15 5.07 19.85
C ALA A 237 -0.28 3.98 19.17
N TRP A 238 -0.26 3.92 17.85
CA TRP A 238 0.54 2.94 17.11
C TRP A 238 2.05 3.22 17.21
N ARG A 239 2.48 4.49 17.19
CA ARG A 239 3.90 4.86 17.36
C ARG A 239 4.39 4.59 18.78
N GLU A 240 3.56 4.88 19.78
CA GLU A 240 3.87 4.53 21.16
C GLU A 240 4.04 3.02 21.32
N TRP A 241 3.08 2.25 20.82
CA TRP A 241 3.15 0.79 20.84
C TRP A 241 4.33 0.23 20.04
N ALA A 242 4.70 0.84 18.91
CA ALA A 242 5.88 0.43 18.16
C ALA A 242 7.19 0.58 18.97
N ARG A 243 7.30 1.59 19.84
CA ARG A 243 8.45 1.73 20.76
C ARG A 243 8.46 0.60 21.79
N GLU A 244 7.31 0.32 22.39
CA GLU A 244 7.13 -0.79 23.33
C GLU A 244 7.50 -2.13 22.68
N VAL A 245 7.07 -2.38 21.45
CA VAL A 245 7.39 -3.60 20.69
C VAL A 245 8.90 -3.75 20.50
N ARG A 246 9.65 -2.67 20.24
CA ARG A 246 11.12 -2.72 20.12
C ARG A 246 11.80 -3.06 21.44
N GLU A 247 11.33 -2.48 22.54
CA GLU A 247 11.83 -2.79 23.88
C GLU A 247 11.56 -4.25 24.25
N GLN A 248 10.35 -4.74 24.00
CA GLN A 248 9.96 -6.13 24.24
C GLN A 248 10.75 -7.11 23.36
N ARG A 249 11.01 -6.79 22.09
CA ARG A 249 11.89 -7.59 21.23
C ARG A 249 13.32 -7.66 21.76
N THR A 250 13.86 -6.53 22.24
CA THR A 250 15.19 -6.46 22.84
C THR A 250 15.27 -7.31 24.10
N HIS A 251 14.25 -7.22 24.97
CA HIS A 251 14.16 -8.04 26.16
C HIS A 251 13.99 -9.53 25.85
N GLY A 252 13.12 -9.87 24.88
CA GLY A 252 12.93 -11.23 24.39
C GLY A 252 14.22 -11.84 23.85
N ARG A 253 14.97 -11.10 23.04
CA ARG A 253 16.29 -11.51 22.52
C ARG A 253 17.27 -11.82 23.65
N LYS A 254 17.34 -10.96 24.68
CA LYS A 254 18.19 -11.20 25.88
C LYS A 254 17.78 -12.44 26.68
N SER A 255 16.49 -12.79 26.65
CA SER A 255 15.93 -13.94 27.36
C SER A 255 15.82 -15.21 26.50
N GLY A 256 16.28 -15.19 25.24
CA GLY A 256 16.13 -16.31 24.31
C GLY A 256 14.69 -16.57 23.84
N VAL A 257 13.77 -15.62 24.07
CA VAL A 257 12.35 -15.72 23.68
C VAL A 257 12.11 -14.89 22.43
N ARG A 258 11.59 -15.53 21.38
CA ARG A 258 11.20 -14.85 20.14
C ARG A 258 9.75 -14.34 20.26
N TRP A 259 9.58 -13.03 20.37
CA TRP A 259 8.27 -12.39 20.41
C TRP A 259 8.17 -11.26 19.38
N GLY A 260 7.05 -11.18 18.66
CA GLY A 260 6.82 -10.13 17.66
C GLY A 260 7.78 -10.17 16.48
N VAL A 261 8.47 -11.28 16.25
CA VAL A 261 9.38 -11.52 15.12
C VAL A 261 8.97 -12.84 14.48
N ARG A 262 8.51 -12.82 13.23
CA ARG A 262 8.18 -14.03 12.47
C ARG A 262 9.43 -14.59 11.78
N ASP A 263 9.37 -15.87 11.41
CA ASP A 263 10.54 -16.75 11.39
C ASP A 263 11.74 -16.36 10.50
N GLU A 264 11.59 -15.48 9.53
CA GLU A 264 12.53 -15.38 8.41
C GLU A 264 13.39 -14.11 8.38
N TYR A 265 13.22 -13.19 9.33
CA TYR A 265 14.17 -12.08 9.53
C TYR A 265 15.00 -12.38 10.78
N VAL A 266 15.81 -13.43 10.72
CA VAL A 266 17.16 -13.27 11.26
C VAL A 266 17.90 -12.53 10.15
N VAL A 267 17.66 -11.21 10.06
CA VAL A 267 18.79 -10.37 9.71
C VAL A 267 19.72 -10.71 10.86
N GLU A 268 20.77 -11.46 10.57
CA GLU A 268 21.98 -11.33 11.35
C GLU A 268 22.27 -9.83 11.25
N GLU A 269 21.62 -9.06 12.12
CA GLU A 269 22.21 -7.88 12.69
C GLU A 269 23.44 -8.48 13.36
N GLU A 270 24.46 -8.76 12.54
CA GLU A 270 25.84 -8.71 12.94
C GLU A 270 25.84 -7.54 13.87
N ALA A 271 26.04 -7.85 15.13
CA ALA A 271 26.13 -6.86 16.14
C ALA A 271 27.28 -5.96 15.66
N THR A 272 26.94 -4.88 14.96
CA THR A 272 27.46 -3.58 15.31
C THR A 272 26.98 -3.40 16.74
N GLU A 273 27.62 -4.16 17.64
CA GLU A 273 28.07 -3.66 18.90
C GLU A 273 28.51 -2.26 18.54
N ASP A 274 27.67 -1.30 18.89
CA ASP A 274 28.17 -0.03 19.36
C ASP A 274 29.27 -0.44 20.34
N VAL A 275 30.48 -0.53 19.80
CA VAL A 275 31.71 -0.35 20.54
C VAL A 275 31.43 0.98 21.19
N GLU A 276 30.87 0.93 22.40
CA GLU A 276 31.02 1.99 23.37
C GLU A 276 32.52 2.28 23.29
N MET A 277 32.86 3.37 22.62
CA MET A 277 34.12 4.03 22.81
C MET A 277 34.11 4.39 24.29
N GLU A 278 34.51 3.41 25.11
CA GLU A 278 35.11 3.65 26.40
C GLU A 278 36.13 4.73 26.11
N GLN A 279 35.85 5.93 26.60
CA GLN A 279 36.77 7.04 26.51
C GLN A 279 38.01 6.62 27.28
N VAL A 280 38.94 5.96 26.59
CA VAL A 280 40.32 5.84 27.02
C VAL A 280 40.81 7.27 27.10
N SER A 281 40.81 7.79 28.31
CA SER A 281 41.40 9.07 28.65
C SER A 281 42.91 8.92 28.46
N VAL A 282 43.36 9.18 27.24
CA VAL A 282 44.79 9.35 26.96
C VAL A 282 45.24 10.60 27.71
N PRO A 283 46.21 10.51 28.64
CA PRO A 283 46.73 11.68 29.32
C PRO A 283 47.55 12.50 28.30
N VAL A 284 46.91 13.49 27.68
CA VAL A 284 47.62 14.52 26.91
C VAL A 284 48.22 15.49 27.92
N SER A 285 49.51 15.34 28.19
CA SER A 285 50.31 16.35 28.89
C SER A 285 50.49 17.55 27.96
N VAL A 286 49.70 18.59 28.15
CA VAL A 286 49.91 19.91 27.53
C VAL A 286 50.61 20.82 28.53
N PRO A 287 51.74 21.47 28.17
CA PRO A 287 52.41 22.41 29.05
C PRO A 287 51.59 23.70 29.25
N ALA A 288 51.69 24.24 30.46
CA ALA A 288 50.90 25.36 30.97
C ALA A 288 51.07 26.66 30.14
N PRO A 289 49.97 27.41 29.89
CA PRO A 289 50.07 28.76 29.34
C PRO A 289 50.35 29.80 30.43
N VAL A 290 51.26 30.71 30.10
CA VAL A 290 51.67 31.88 30.89
C VAL A 290 50.50 32.84 31.07
N SER A 291 50.30 33.26 32.32
CA SER A 291 49.28 34.19 32.79
C SER A 291 49.55 35.65 32.38
N VAL A 292 48.52 36.33 31.85
CA VAL A 292 48.47 37.80 31.68
C VAL A 292 47.18 38.33 32.32
N PRO A 293 47.17 39.50 33.00
CA PRO A 293 46.06 39.93 33.85
C PRO A 293 44.94 40.66 33.09
N ALA A 294 43.71 40.51 33.60
CA ALA A 294 42.49 41.12 33.08
C ALA A 294 42.23 42.54 33.64
N PRO A 295 41.55 43.43 32.88
CA PRO A 295 41.07 44.70 33.41
C PRO A 295 39.60 44.62 33.88
N SER A 296 39.36 45.25 35.03
CA SER A 296 38.06 45.43 35.71
C SER A 296 37.11 46.36 34.95
N ARG A 297 35.82 46.02 34.88
CA ARG A 297 34.75 46.97 34.51
C ARG A 297 33.63 46.99 35.55
N GLY A 298 33.30 48.22 35.95
CA GLY A 298 32.42 48.59 37.04
C GLY A 298 30.93 48.53 36.72
N ARG A 299 30.16 48.66 37.80
CA ARG A 299 28.72 48.47 37.94
C ARG A 299 28.02 49.83 38.05
N PRO A 300 26.96 50.13 37.29
CA PRO A 300 26.20 51.37 37.48
C PRO A 300 24.99 51.18 38.44
N PRO A 301 24.47 52.28 39.01
CA PRO A 301 23.59 52.27 40.19
C PRO A 301 22.09 52.29 39.88
N LYS A 302 21.30 51.86 40.87
CA LYS A 302 19.84 51.94 40.92
C LYS A 302 19.35 53.38 41.23
N PRO A 303 18.20 53.81 40.68
CA PRO A 303 17.41 54.88 41.28
C PRO A 303 16.13 54.36 41.97
N LYS A 304 15.67 55.20 42.88
CA LYS A 304 14.69 54.98 43.95
C LYS A 304 13.25 55.27 43.53
N SER A 305 12.36 54.73 44.36
CA SER A 305 10.92 54.96 44.54
C SER A 305 10.40 56.38 44.33
N THR A 306 9.14 56.51 43.92
CA THR A 306 8.10 57.30 44.61
C THR A 306 6.70 57.04 44.02
N GLY A 307 5.68 57.00 44.89
CA GLY A 307 4.47 57.81 44.66
C GLY A 307 3.19 57.16 44.12
N LYS A 308 2.40 56.60 45.04
CA LYS A 308 0.91 56.61 45.19
C LYS A 308 0.05 57.35 44.14
N ALA A 309 -1.08 56.72 43.77
CA ALA A 309 -2.49 57.19 43.85
C ALA A 309 -3.36 56.38 42.85
N LYS A 310 -4.23 55.46 43.29
CA LYS A 310 -5.66 55.61 43.69
C LYS A 310 -6.64 56.03 42.57
N GLN A 311 -7.80 55.34 42.62
CA GLN A 311 -9.07 55.51 41.90
C GLN A 311 -9.15 54.77 40.55
N ALA A 312 -9.95 53.71 40.35
CA ALA A 312 -11.35 53.37 40.66
C ALA A 312 -12.30 53.67 39.49
N LYS A 313 -13.24 52.73 39.30
CA LYS A 313 -14.40 52.72 38.38
C LYS A 313 -14.08 52.47 36.91
N ALA A 314 -14.92 51.82 36.12
CA ALA A 314 -16.08 50.96 36.34
C ALA A 314 -16.42 50.38 34.95
N ARG A 315 -17.13 49.24 34.93
CA ARG A 315 -18.09 48.76 33.91
C ARG A 315 -18.26 49.64 32.66
N LYS A 316 -18.29 49.08 31.45
CA LYS A 316 -19.54 48.46 30.97
C LYS A 316 -19.27 47.58 29.74
N VAL A 317 -19.77 46.35 29.83
CA VAL A 317 -20.07 45.43 28.73
C VAL A 317 -21.26 45.98 27.95
N VAL A 318 -21.15 46.08 26.63
CA VAL A 318 -22.30 46.09 25.70
C VAL A 318 -21.86 45.32 24.45
N GLU A 319 -22.51 44.19 24.24
CA GLU A 319 -22.70 43.50 22.97
C GLU A 319 -23.51 44.38 22.02
N SER A 320 -23.20 44.35 20.72
CA SER A 320 -24.25 44.33 19.70
C SER A 320 -23.67 43.98 18.33
N ASP A 321 -24.33 42.99 17.75
CA ASP A 321 -24.31 42.49 16.38
C ASP A 321 -24.69 43.51 15.30
N ALA A 322 -24.49 43.08 14.04
CA ALA A 322 -25.19 43.48 12.81
C ALA A 322 -24.93 44.91 12.31
N ASP A 323 -24.83 45.25 11.03
CA ASP A 323 -25.03 44.61 9.73
C ASP A 323 -24.40 45.56 8.68
N GLU A 324 -24.21 45.07 7.44
CA GLU A 324 -24.34 45.76 6.12
C GLU A 324 -24.04 47.30 6.09
N ASP A 325 -23.11 47.86 5.32
CA ASP A 325 -23.19 48.03 3.87
C ASP A 325 -22.05 48.98 3.39
N ALA A 326 -21.55 48.70 2.18
CA ALA A 326 -21.13 49.62 1.11
C ALA A 326 -20.18 50.84 1.30
N MET A 327 -19.25 50.93 0.33
CA MET A 327 -18.54 52.09 -0.28
C MET A 327 -17.22 52.62 0.32
N ASP A 328 -16.15 52.26 -0.40
CA ASP A 328 -15.10 53.10 -1.03
C ASP A 328 -14.38 54.30 -0.33
N VAL A 329 -13.07 54.35 -0.62
CA VAL A 329 -12.07 55.44 -0.55
C VAL A 329 -11.05 55.47 0.63
N ASP A 330 -9.79 55.23 0.24
CA ASP A 330 -8.43 55.40 0.82
C ASP A 330 -8.12 56.68 1.66
N PRO A 331 -6.91 56.91 2.27
CA PRO A 331 -5.78 56.03 2.63
C PRO A 331 -5.11 56.29 4.03
N ARG A 332 -4.45 55.26 4.61
CA ARG A 332 -3.26 55.29 5.55
C ARG A 332 -3.36 56.08 6.90
N PRO A 333 -2.40 56.01 7.86
CA PRO A 333 -1.29 55.06 8.13
C PRO A 333 -1.24 54.53 9.61
N SER A 334 -0.31 53.60 9.87
CA SER A 334 0.34 53.33 11.18
C SER A 334 -0.54 52.79 12.33
N GLY A 335 -0.19 51.77 13.10
CA GLY A 335 0.99 50.95 13.23
C GLY A 335 0.83 50.01 14.43
N SER A 336 1.90 49.29 14.74
CA SER A 336 2.19 48.67 16.04
C SER A 336 1.57 47.31 16.40
N ARG A 337 2.47 46.32 16.41
CA ARG A 337 2.83 45.46 17.55
C ARG A 337 1.89 44.31 17.94
N THR A 338 2.24 43.18 17.32
CA THR A 338 2.59 41.92 17.97
C THR A 338 3.10 42.01 19.42
N ALA A 339 2.53 41.23 20.34
CA ALA A 339 3.25 40.47 21.39
C ALA A 339 2.22 39.61 22.16
N ARG A 340 2.23 38.29 21.94
CA ARG A 340 2.93 37.28 22.77
C ARG A 340 2.36 37.13 24.20
N ARG A 341 1.53 36.10 24.33
CA ARG A 341 1.24 35.39 25.59
C ARG A 341 2.54 34.82 26.18
N PRO A 342 2.83 34.98 27.48
CA PRO A 342 3.88 34.23 28.16
C PRO A 342 3.34 32.92 28.75
N ALA A 343 4.18 31.89 28.63
CA ALA A 343 4.02 30.56 29.22
C ALA A 343 4.29 30.56 30.74
N PRO A 344 3.69 29.62 31.51
CA PRO A 344 3.95 29.46 32.93
C PRO A 344 5.21 28.61 33.21
N ALA A 345 5.94 29.02 34.26
CA ALA A 345 7.17 28.41 34.77
C ALA A 345 6.94 27.15 35.63
N PRO A 346 7.95 26.26 35.76
CA PRO A 346 7.83 24.96 36.40
C PRO A 346 8.03 25.01 37.92
N ARG A 347 7.30 24.15 38.64
CA ARG A 347 7.46 23.90 40.07
C ARG A 347 7.84 22.44 40.31
N GLY A 348 8.73 22.23 41.29
CA GLY A 348 8.59 21.09 42.20
C GLY A 348 9.69 20.03 42.19
N ARG A 349 10.79 20.32 42.89
CA ARG A 349 11.71 19.32 43.47
C ARG A 349 10.96 18.33 44.38
N GLY A 350 11.17 17.03 44.17
CA GLY A 350 10.82 15.95 45.11
C GLY A 350 12.04 15.08 45.39
N LYS A 351 12.39 14.93 46.66
CA LYS A 351 13.56 14.23 47.22
C LYS A 351 13.31 12.71 47.35
N SER A 352 14.40 11.95 47.18
CA SER A 352 14.88 10.86 48.06
C SER A 352 13.89 9.80 48.56
N THR A 353 14.14 8.53 48.23
CA THR A 353 14.47 7.52 49.24
C THR A 353 15.34 6.41 48.66
N ARG A 354 16.35 6.05 49.45
CA ARG A 354 17.39 5.06 49.22
C ARG A 354 17.01 3.88 50.11
N GLY A 355 16.78 2.71 49.55
CA GLY A 355 16.38 1.51 50.31
C GLY A 355 17.05 0.29 49.73
N GLY A 356 18.15 -0.13 50.34
CA GLY A 356 18.85 -1.36 49.98
C GLY A 356 18.14 -2.60 50.55
N SER A 357 18.30 -3.73 49.87
CA SER A 357 18.30 -5.04 50.50
C SER A 357 19.11 -6.02 49.67
N LYS A 358 20.27 -6.36 50.22
CA LYS A 358 21.07 -7.52 49.86
C LYS A 358 20.32 -8.76 50.34
N LYS A 359 20.09 -9.74 49.47
CA LYS A 359 19.92 -11.14 49.87
C LYS A 359 20.66 -12.04 48.90
N ALA A 360 21.76 -12.58 49.40
CA ALA A 360 22.42 -13.76 48.86
C ALA A 360 21.48 -14.96 49.03
N SER A 361 21.42 -15.84 48.05
CA SER A 361 20.90 -17.19 48.22
C SER A 361 21.65 -18.15 47.31
N ALA A 362 21.97 -19.29 47.93
CA ALA A 362 22.97 -20.26 47.54
C ALA A 362 22.64 -21.01 46.24
N ALA A 363 23.72 -21.37 45.54
CA ALA A 363 23.72 -22.38 44.50
C ALA A 363 23.59 -23.79 45.10
N PRO A 364 22.95 -24.74 44.39
CA PRO A 364 23.27 -26.14 44.52
C PRO A 364 24.17 -26.59 43.37
N ARG A 365 25.34 -27.11 43.74
CA ARG A 365 26.18 -27.98 42.91
C ARG A 365 25.32 -29.13 42.38
N ARG A 366 25.34 -29.36 41.06
CA ARG A 366 24.85 -30.61 40.49
C ARG A 366 25.90 -31.26 39.60
N THR A 367 26.09 -32.52 39.95
CA THR A 367 27.03 -33.55 39.52
C THR A 367 27.07 -33.75 38.01
N THR A 368 28.30 -33.76 37.49
CA THR A 368 28.66 -34.23 36.16
C THR A 368 28.31 -35.72 36.02
N SER A 369 27.29 -36.03 35.23
CA SER A 369 27.08 -37.37 34.68
C SER A 369 27.22 -37.28 33.16
N ARG A 370 28.19 -38.02 32.68
CA ARG A 370 28.71 -38.14 31.33
C ARG A 370 27.75 -39.04 30.54
N THR A 371 27.00 -38.46 29.61
CA THR A 371 26.23 -39.20 28.60
C THR A 371 27.01 -39.30 27.29
N PRO A 372 26.80 -40.37 26.51
CA PRO A 372 27.58 -40.66 25.31
C PRO A 372 27.14 -39.76 24.17
N VAL A 373 28.12 -39.35 23.36
CA VAL A 373 27.95 -38.69 22.06
C VAL A 373 27.16 -39.65 21.16
N MET A 374 25.87 -39.33 20.93
CA MET A 374 25.15 -39.83 19.77
C MET A 374 25.17 -38.70 18.74
N GLU A 375 25.67 -39.02 17.56
CA GLU A 375 25.70 -38.12 16.41
C GLU A 375 24.27 -37.69 16.07
N ASP A 376 24.07 -36.37 16.00
CA ASP A 376 22.84 -35.72 15.55
C ASP A 376 22.59 -36.08 14.06
N GLU A 377 21.80 -37.13 13.82
CA GLU A 377 21.02 -37.21 12.60
C GLU A 377 19.91 -36.16 12.71
N LEU A 378 20.17 -34.99 12.13
CA LEU A 378 19.17 -33.95 11.92
C LEU A 378 17.91 -34.58 11.29
N PRO A 379 16.72 -34.40 11.88
CA PRO A 379 15.49 -34.91 11.29
C PRO A 379 15.35 -34.28 9.90
N GLN A 380 15.40 -35.13 8.87
CA GLN A 380 14.97 -34.77 7.53
C GLN A 380 13.53 -34.28 7.66
N ASN A 381 13.34 -32.97 7.48
CA ASN A 381 12.03 -32.35 7.37
C ASN A 381 11.35 -32.93 6.13
N VAL A 382 10.62 -34.04 6.32
CA VAL A 382 9.69 -34.59 5.34
C VAL A 382 8.55 -33.57 5.26
N TYR A 383 8.67 -32.65 4.30
CA TYR A 383 7.60 -31.73 3.96
C TYR A 383 6.46 -32.51 3.31
N ASP A 384 5.27 -32.35 3.86
CA ASP A 384 4.01 -32.89 3.32
C ASP A 384 3.84 -32.42 1.86
N SER A 385 3.62 -33.36 0.95
CA SER A 385 3.52 -33.13 -0.51
C SER A 385 2.18 -32.52 -0.96
N ASP A 386 1.49 -31.82 -0.06
CA ASP A 386 0.11 -31.32 -0.21
C ASP A 386 -0.03 -29.99 -0.98
N PHE A 387 1.03 -29.49 -1.62
CA PHE A 387 0.95 -28.34 -2.53
C PHE A 387 0.61 -28.72 -3.99
N SER A 388 0.12 -29.95 -4.23
CA SER A 388 0.00 -30.51 -5.59
C SER A 388 -1.40 -30.44 -6.22
N THR A 389 -2.46 -30.02 -5.51
CA THR A 389 -3.82 -29.94 -6.10
C THR A 389 -4.33 -28.49 -6.18
N PRO A 390 -4.45 -27.91 -7.39
CA PRO A 390 -4.99 -26.57 -7.55
C PRO A 390 -6.52 -26.56 -7.50
N SER A 391 -7.08 -26.29 -6.32
CA SER A 391 -8.49 -25.88 -6.18
C SER A 391 -8.73 -24.60 -6.98
N THR A 392 -9.39 -24.71 -8.14
CA THR A 392 -9.73 -23.57 -8.99
C THR A 392 -11.26 -23.45 -9.06
N PRO A 393 -11.86 -22.29 -8.74
CA PRO A 393 -13.30 -22.09 -8.85
C PRO A 393 -13.77 -22.10 -10.33
N PRO A 394 -15.06 -22.41 -10.60
CA PRO A 394 -15.61 -22.37 -11.96
C PRO A 394 -15.50 -20.97 -12.56
N ALA A 395 -15.13 -20.92 -13.84
CA ALA A 395 -14.74 -19.74 -14.61
C ALA A 395 -15.56 -18.48 -14.29
N SER A 396 -14.87 -17.43 -13.83
CA SER A 396 -15.41 -16.09 -13.68
C SER A 396 -16.02 -15.63 -15.01
N ARG A 397 -17.32 -15.29 -14.99
CA ARG A 397 -17.96 -14.56 -16.09
C ARG A 397 -17.11 -13.32 -16.38
N SER A 398 -16.70 -13.17 -17.63
CA SER A 398 -15.92 -12.02 -18.09
C SER A 398 -16.59 -10.74 -17.60
N PRO A 399 -15.84 -9.75 -17.08
CA PRO A 399 -16.42 -8.50 -16.62
C PRO A 399 -17.27 -7.93 -17.75
N SER A 400 -18.54 -7.66 -17.43
CA SER A 400 -19.48 -7.04 -18.35
C SER A 400 -18.80 -5.82 -19.00
N PRO A 401 -18.93 -5.60 -20.32
CA PRO A 401 -18.32 -4.48 -21.03
C PRO A 401 -18.91 -3.11 -20.65
N ASP A 402 -19.57 -2.98 -19.50
CA ASP A 402 -20.35 -1.80 -19.11
C ASP A 402 -19.49 -0.63 -18.57
N VAL A 403 -18.16 -0.74 -18.63
CA VAL A 403 -17.24 0.41 -18.45
C VAL A 403 -16.31 0.51 -19.67
N LEU A 404 -16.89 0.46 -20.87
CA LEU A 404 -16.19 0.92 -22.07
C LEU A 404 -15.83 2.40 -21.87
N SER A 405 -14.54 2.70 -22.04
CA SER A 405 -13.91 4.00 -21.87
C SER A 405 -14.81 5.13 -22.37
N SER A 406 -15.13 6.10 -21.51
CA SER A 406 -15.93 7.28 -21.85
C SER A 406 -15.23 8.21 -22.86
N VAL A 407 -14.05 7.84 -23.34
CA VAL A 407 -13.21 8.63 -24.23
C VAL A 407 -13.45 8.20 -25.67
N ASP A 408 -13.64 9.17 -26.54
CA ASP A 408 -13.81 8.98 -27.99
C ASP A 408 -12.61 8.22 -28.60
N PRO A 409 -12.80 7.06 -29.24
CA PRO A 409 -11.71 6.29 -29.83
C PRO A 409 -11.00 7.04 -30.96
N GLU A 410 -11.68 7.93 -31.70
CA GLU A 410 -11.05 8.77 -32.72
C GLU A 410 -10.07 9.76 -32.08
N LEU A 411 -10.44 10.30 -30.91
CA LEU A 411 -9.59 11.18 -30.14
C LEU A 411 -8.36 10.43 -29.62
N VAL A 412 -8.54 9.23 -29.06
CA VAL A 412 -7.43 8.39 -28.57
C VAL A 412 -6.46 8.04 -29.70
N ALA A 413 -6.96 7.79 -30.92
CA ALA A 413 -6.12 7.47 -32.07
C ALA A 413 -5.23 8.63 -32.54
N LEU A 414 -5.58 9.88 -32.21
CA LEU A 414 -4.75 11.06 -32.50
C LEU A 414 -3.68 11.33 -31.45
N ILE A 415 -3.80 10.75 -30.24
CA ILE A 415 -2.80 10.95 -29.20
C ILE A 415 -1.54 10.18 -29.62
N PRO A 416 -0.40 10.86 -29.82
CA PRO A 416 0.86 10.18 -30.12
C PRO A 416 1.15 9.14 -29.05
N ASN A 417 1.43 7.90 -29.44
CA ASN A 417 1.66 6.81 -28.51
C ASN A 417 2.86 7.09 -27.58
N GLU A 418 3.77 7.96 -28.01
CA GLU A 418 4.89 8.47 -27.21
C GLU A 418 4.42 9.19 -25.93
N PHE A 419 3.24 9.82 -25.94
CA PHE A 419 2.69 10.54 -24.78
C PHE A 419 2.08 9.59 -23.74
N CYS A 420 1.81 8.34 -24.10
CA CYS A 420 1.37 7.32 -23.17
C CYS A 420 2.50 6.81 -22.27
N HIS A 421 3.75 7.18 -22.56
CA HIS A 421 4.92 6.80 -21.78
C HIS A 421 5.33 7.97 -20.87
N PRO A 422 5.59 7.74 -19.57
CA PRO A 422 6.08 8.80 -18.70
C PRO A 422 7.42 9.33 -19.23
N PRO A 423 7.61 10.66 -19.34
CA PRO A 423 8.88 11.21 -19.81
C PRO A 423 10.02 10.78 -18.90
N GLN A 424 11.06 10.22 -19.52
CA GLN A 424 12.24 9.73 -18.81
C GLN A 424 13.39 10.74 -18.92
N LEU A 425 13.87 11.20 -17.76
CA LEU A 425 15.13 11.94 -17.67
C LEU A 425 16.31 10.97 -17.81
N ARG A 426 17.19 11.26 -18.76
CA ARG A 426 18.45 10.52 -18.91
C ARG A 426 19.45 10.99 -17.85
N GLY A 427 20.52 10.22 -17.66
CA GLY A 427 21.57 10.53 -16.67
C GLY A 427 22.31 11.85 -16.95
N ASP A 428 22.23 12.37 -18.17
CA ASP A 428 22.76 13.67 -18.56
C ASP A 428 21.83 14.85 -18.21
N MET A 429 20.72 14.60 -17.50
CA MET A 429 19.73 15.60 -17.09
C MET A 429 19.00 16.27 -18.26
N LYS A 430 19.05 15.66 -19.44
CA LYS A 430 18.40 16.17 -20.65
C LYS A 430 17.22 15.31 -21.02
N TRP A 431 16.16 15.98 -21.43
CA TRP A 431 15.00 15.39 -22.04
C TRP A 431 14.75 16.05 -23.39
N ARG A 432 14.36 15.26 -24.39
CA ARG A 432 13.97 15.74 -25.72
C ARG A 432 12.58 15.23 -26.01
N CYS A 433 11.75 16.07 -26.62
CA CYS A 433 10.42 15.66 -27.02
C CYS A 433 10.51 14.46 -27.98
N PRO A 434 9.79 13.35 -27.72
CA PRO A 434 9.82 12.18 -28.59
C PRO A 434 9.01 12.36 -29.89
N MET A 435 8.25 13.45 -30.02
CA MET A 435 7.40 13.71 -31.19
C MET A 435 8.27 13.99 -32.44
N HIS A 436 7.96 13.31 -33.54
CA HIS A 436 8.75 13.39 -34.77
C HIS A 436 8.77 14.81 -35.34
N GLY A 437 9.96 15.40 -35.46
CA GLY A 437 10.14 16.77 -35.94
C GLY A 437 10.02 17.85 -34.87
N CYS A 438 9.77 17.48 -33.61
CA CYS A 438 9.87 18.42 -32.50
C CYS A 438 11.32 18.52 -32.01
N HIS A 439 11.87 19.74 -31.99
CA HIS A 439 13.21 20.03 -31.48
C HIS A 439 13.23 20.52 -30.03
N TYR A 440 12.06 20.57 -29.38
CA TYR A 440 11.97 21.02 -28.00
C TYR A 440 12.72 20.06 -27.07
N GLY A 441 13.50 20.63 -26.17
CA GLY A 441 14.25 19.91 -25.16
C GLY A 441 14.32 20.68 -23.86
N ILE A 442 14.46 19.93 -22.78
CA ILE A 442 14.65 20.44 -21.43
C ILE A 442 16.04 19.98 -20.98
N ASP A 443 16.95 20.91 -20.77
CA ASP A 443 18.21 20.67 -20.07
C ASP A 443 18.05 21.23 -18.65
N LEU A 444 17.89 20.38 -17.64
CA LEU A 444 17.71 20.84 -16.26
C LEU A 444 18.92 21.61 -15.74
N MET A 445 20.11 21.40 -16.33
CA MET A 445 21.32 22.16 -15.97
C MET A 445 21.36 23.53 -16.66
N ASN A 446 20.64 23.71 -17.77
CA ASN A 446 20.62 24.93 -18.57
C ASN A 446 19.19 25.29 -19.03
N LEU A 447 18.29 25.51 -18.06
CA LEU A 447 16.87 25.81 -18.35
C LEU A 447 16.72 27.13 -19.11
N THR A 448 16.01 27.08 -20.25
CA THR A 448 15.63 28.26 -21.02
C THR A 448 14.39 28.94 -20.41
N ASP A 449 14.14 30.20 -20.77
CA ASP A 449 12.91 30.90 -20.36
C ASP A 449 11.65 30.22 -20.91
N GLU A 450 11.76 29.59 -22.10
CA GLU A 450 10.69 28.80 -22.69
C GLU A 450 10.37 27.55 -21.87
N ASN A 451 11.39 26.86 -21.32
CA ASN A 451 11.18 25.68 -20.48
C ASN A 451 10.37 26.01 -19.23
N VAL A 452 10.63 27.17 -18.63
CA VAL A 452 10.01 27.56 -17.36
C VAL A 452 8.72 28.37 -17.54
N MET A 453 8.26 28.54 -18.77
CA MET A 453 7.03 29.25 -19.11
C MET A 453 5.83 28.51 -18.50
N GLY A 454 5.22 29.09 -17.45
CA GLY A 454 4.09 28.49 -16.72
C GLY A 454 4.43 27.99 -15.32
N LEU A 455 5.71 27.94 -14.93
CA LEU A 455 6.12 27.65 -13.56
C LEU A 455 6.02 28.88 -12.65
N ARG A 456 5.79 28.67 -11.36
CA ARG A 456 5.82 29.74 -10.34
C ARG A 456 7.25 30.27 -10.17
N ARG A 457 7.41 31.58 -9.96
CA ARG A 457 8.72 32.24 -9.79
C ARG A 457 9.61 31.57 -8.74
N ALA A 458 9.04 31.13 -7.62
CA ALA A 458 9.80 30.43 -6.57
C ALA A 458 10.31 29.04 -7.00
N ASP A 459 9.56 28.34 -7.87
CA ASP A 459 9.98 27.06 -8.43
C ASP A 459 11.03 27.26 -9.52
N VAL A 460 10.93 28.33 -10.31
CA VAL A 460 11.97 28.74 -11.27
C VAL A 460 13.28 29.08 -10.57
N ALA A 461 13.22 29.88 -9.49
CA ALA A 461 14.40 30.22 -8.69
C ALA A 461 15.04 28.96 -8.07
N PHE A 462 14.22 28.05 -7.52
CA PHE A 462 14.68 26.77 -6.99
C PHE A 462 15.39 25.92 -8.05
N LEU A 463 14.81 25.75 -9.23
CA LEU A 463 15.44 24.98 -10.31
C LEU A 463 16.73 25.65 -10.81
N ARG A 464 16.76 26.98 -10.92
CA ARG A 464 17.93 27.75 -11.38
C ARG A 464 19.07 27.79 -10.36
N ALA A 465 18.80 27.58 -9.07
CA ALA A 465 19.84 27.50 -8.04
C ALA A 465 20.76 26.28 -8.23
N LYS A 466 20.27 25.22 -8.89
CA LYS A 466 21.02 23.95 -9.12
C LYS A 466 21.47 23.24 -7.83
N GLU A 467 20.98 23.66 -6.66
CA GLU A 467 21.22 23.05 -5.35
C GLU A 467 20.22 21.92 -5.04
N TRP A 468 19.89 21.13 -6.05
CA TRP A 468 18.87 20.09 -5.95
C TRP A 468 19.39 18.73 -6.43
N SER A 469 18.67 17.67 -6.06
CA SER A 469 18.96 16.30 -6.49
C SER A 469 17.83 15.78 -7.38
N LEU A 470 18.14 14.93 -8.37
CA LEU A 470 17.10 14.23 -9.14
C LEU A 470 16.19 13.36 -8.27
N ARG A 471 16.65 12.94 -7.09
CA ARG A 471 15.81 12.21 -6.14
C ARG A 471 14.79 13.12 -5.45
N SER A 472 14.92 14.43 -5.58
CA SER A 472 13.98 15.39 -5.03
C SER A 472 12.67 15.30 -5.80
N GLU A 473 11.61 14.89 -5.10
CA GLU A 473 10.24 14.87 -5.62
C GLU A 473 9.84 16.23 -6.20
N ARG A 474 10.32 17.33 -5.60
CA ARG A 474 10.06 18.69 -6.10
C ARG A 474 10.63 18.91 -7.50
N VAL A 475 11.83 18.44 -7.79
CA VAL A 475 12.46 18.59 -9.12
C VAL A 475 11.69 17.76 -10.15
N ILE A 476 11.40 16.51 -9.81
CA ILE A 476 10.64 15.58 -10.66
C ILE A 476 9.26 16.16 -11.00
N CYS A 477 8.53 16.67 -10.01
CA CYS A 477 7.22 17.30 -10.23
C CYS A 477 7.31 18.50 -11.18
N ARG A 478 8.30 19.39 -11.01
CA ARG A 478 8.44 20.55 -11.92
C ARG A 478 8.92 20.16 -13.31
N PHE A 479 9.71 19.11 -13.43
CA PHE A 479 10.03 18.52 -14.72
C PHE A 479 8.76 18.03 -15.43
N TYR A 480 7.88 17.29 -14.74
CA TYR A 480 6.61 16.86 -15.31
C TYR A 480 5.70 18.04 -15.69
N ASP A 481 5.69 19.13 -14.92
CA ASP A 481 4.94 20.34 -15.27
C ASP A 481 5.43 20.94 -16.60
N MET A 482 6.76 21.08 -16.78
CA MET A 482 7.36 21.60 -18.01
C MET A 482 7.04 20.71 -19.23
N VAL A 483 7.18 19.39 -19.08
CA VAL A 483 6.82 18.44 -20.15
C VAL A 483 5.33 18.48 -20.45
N SER A 484 4.47 18.56 -19.43
CA SER A 484 3.01 18.58 -19.60
C SER A 484 2.56 19.83 -20.37
N LEU A 485 3.13 21.00 -20.05
CA LEU A 485 2.86 22.24 -20.77
C LEU A 485 3.27 22.14 -22.25
N HIS A 486 4.40 21.51 -22.54
CA HIS A 486 4.83 21.28 -23.91
C HIS A 486 3.92 20.27 -24.65
N PHE A 487 3.53 19.18 -23.99
CA PHE A 487 2.59 18.21 -24.56
C PHE A 487 1.22 18.83 -24.84
N GLU A 488 0.74 19.75 -23.99
CA GLU A 488 -0.48 20.51 -24.26
C GLU A 488 -0.41 21.29 -25.58
N GLN A 489 0.76 21.82 -25.96
CA GLN A 489 0.95 22.49 -27.24
C GLN A 489 0.81 21.52 -28.43
N HIS A 490 1.37 20.31 -28.31
CA HIS A 490 1.21 19.28 -29.33
C HIS A 490 -0.23 18.79 -29.45
N MET A 491 -0.88 18.54 -28.32
CA MET A 491 -2.29 18.14 -28.30
C MET A 491 -3.16 19.21 -28.97
N LYS A 492 -2.91 20.48 -28.67
CA LYS A 492 -3.59 21.61 -29.32
C LYS A 492 -3.33 21.64 -30.83
N ALA A 493 -2.08 21.40 -31.28
CA ALA A 493 -1.77 21.31 -32.70
C ALA A 493 -2.49 20.13 -33.41
N CYS A 494 -2.80 19.06 -32.67
CA CYS A 494 -3.61 17.94 -33.14
C CYS A 494 -5.14 18.18 -33.02
N GLY A 495 -5.58 19.37 -32.61
CA GLY A 495 -7.00 19.70 -32.43
C GLY A 495 -7.62 19.08 -31.17
N VAL A 496 -6.80 18.68 -30.19
CA VAL A 496 -7.22 18.10 -28.91
C VAL A 496 -6.92 19.06 -27.76
N LYS A 497 -7.95 19.37 -26.97
CA LYS A 497 -7.86 20.17 -25.75
C LYS A 497 -7.90 19.26 -24.53
N ILE A 498 -7.03 19.53 -23.55
CA ILE A 498 -7.06 18.86 -22.25
C ILE A 498 -7.74 19.81 -21.25
N THR A 499 -8.95 19.46 -20.82
CA THR A 499 -9.67 20.18 -19.77
C THR A 499 -9.38 19.53 -18.43
N LYS A 500 -8.63 20.22 -17.56
CA LYS A 500 -8.35 19.77 -16.19
C LYS A 500 -9.47 20.22 -15.26
N TYR A 501 -10.04 19.29 -14.50
CA TYR A 501 -11.04 19.57 -13.48
C TYR A 501 -10.59 18.99 -12.14
N PHE A 502 -10.88 19.70 -11.06
CA PHE A 502 -10.56 19.29 -9.70
C PHE A 502 -11.83 18.76 -9.04
N ASP A 503 -11.87 17.48 -8.70
CA ASP A 503 -13.03 16.82 -8.09
C ASP A 503 -13.06 16.92 -6.54
N GLY A 504 -12.22 17.78 -5.97
CA GLY A 504 -12.01 17.89 -4.52
C GLY A 504 -10.94 16.95 -3.97
N LYS A 505 -10.57 15.89 -4.70
CA LYS A 505 -9.60 14.86 -4.24
C LYS A 505 -8.42 14.68 -5.19
N LYS A 506 -8.61 14.89 -6.49
CA LYS A 506 -7.62 14.71 -7.55
C LYS A 506 -7.90 15.68 -8.69
N VAL A 507 -6.83 16.04 -9.40
CA VAL A 507 -6.94 16.70 -10.70
C VAL A 507 -7.11 15.60 -11.74
N THR A 508 -8.23 15.58 -12.42
CA THR A 508 -8.51 14.68 -13.54
C THR A 508 -8.49 15.49 -14.84
N GLY A 509 -7.83 14.95 -15.87
CA GLY A 509 -7.85 15.52 -17.21
C GLY A 509 -8.91 14.83 -18.05
N LYS A 510 -9.77 15.61 -18.71
CA LYS A 510 -10.66 15.13 -19.78
C LYS A 510 -10.10 15.61 -21.11
N PHE A 511 -9.98 14.69 -22.06
CA PHE A 511 -9.65 15.03 -23.43
C PHE A 511 -10.92 15.40 -24.19
N GLU A 512 -10.90 16.53 -24.88
CA GLU A 512 -12.01 17.06 -25.65
C GLU A 512 -11.48 17.57 -26.99
N TRP A 513 -12.29 17.50 -28.04
CA TRP A 513 -11.97 18.16 -29.30
C TRP A 513 -11.88 19.68 -29.09
N GLU A 514 -10.88 20.34 -29.66
CA GLU A 514 -10.78 21.81 -29.59
C GLU A 514 -11.93 22.49 -30.34
N ARG A 515 -12.43 21.85 -31.40
CA ARG A 515 -13.59 22.27 -32.22
C ARG A 515 -14.62 21.13 -32.33
N PRO A 516 -15.37 20.83 -31.25
CA PRO A 516 -16.27 19.68 -31.22
C PRO A 516 -17.31 19.69 -32.35
N GLU A 517 -17.66 20.85 -32.90
CA GLU A 517 -18.58 21.04 -34.01
C GLU A 517 -18.13 20.46 -35.35
N VAL A 518 -16.82 20.25 -35.55
CA VAL A 518 -16.27 19.68 -36.80
C VAL A 518 -16.21 18.14 -36.73
N HIS A 519 -16.29 17.58 -35.53
CA HIS A 519 -16.18 16.14 -35.30
C HIS A 519 -17.56 15.51 -35.08
N ARG A 520 -17.65 14.19 -35.33
CA ARG A 520 -18.88 13.46 -35.06
C ARG A 520 -19.14 13.48 -33.55
N PRO A 521 -20.38 13.72 -33.10
CA PRO A 521 -20.68 13.74 -31.67
C PRO A 521 -20.39 12.37 -31.07
N TRP A 522 -19.52 12.36 -30.04
CA TRP A 522 -19.22 11.19 -29.23
C TRP A 522 -19.75 11.37 -27.80
N PRO A 523 -20.40 10.35 -27.21
CA PRO A 523 -20.72 9.05 -27.82
C PRO A 523 -21.77 9.16 -28.94
N PRO A 524 -21.81 8.22 -29.90
CA PRO A 524 -22.72 8.26 -31.03
C PRO A 524 -24.19 8.34 -30.54
N PRO A 525 -25.07 9.11 -31.18
CA PRO A 525 -26.45 9.32 -30.69
C PRO A 525 -27.25 8.03 -30.46
N ASN A 526 -27.00 6.99 -31.26
CA ASN A 526 -27.58 5.66 -31.09
C ASN A 526 -27.09 4.95 -29.82
N TYR A 527 -25.84 5.15 -29.42
CA TYR A 527 -25.30 4.60 -28.17
C TYR A 527 -25.93 5.27 -26.94
N VAL A 528 -26.08 6.60 -26.95
CA VAL A 528 -26.76 7.34 -25.88
C VAL A 528 -28.20 6.85 -25.73
N ARG A 529 -28.89 6.65 -26.86
CA ARG A 529 -30.25 6.09 -26.89
C ARG A 529 -30.29 4.69 -26.27
N ALA A 530 -29.38 3.80 -26.67
CA ALA A 530 -29.31 2.43 -26.16
C ALA A 530 -29.04 2.38 -24.64
N ILE A 531 -28.17 3.24 -24.10
CA ILE A 531 -27.95 3.35 -22.65
C ILE A 531 -29.21 3.84 -21.93
N ARG A 532 -29.89 4.84 -22.50
CA ARG A 532 -31.13 5.36 -21.92
C ARG A 532 -32.22 4.28 -21.89
N GLU A 533 -32.42 3.57 -23.00
CA GLU A 533 -33.36 2.44 -23.08
C GLU A 533 -33.00 1.31 -22.11
N LYS A 534 -31.70 1.01 -21.94
CA LYS A 534 -31.22 0.03 -20.95
C LYS A 534 -31.54 0.47 -19.52
N ARG A 535 -31.25 1.72 -19.16
CA ARG A 535 -31.57 2.28 -17.83
C ARG A 535 -33.08 2.33 -17.57
N GLU A 536 -33.89 2.69 -18.56
CA GLU A 536 -35.34 2.68 -18.44
C GLU A 536 -35.89 1.25 -18.25
N ARG A 537 -35.27 0.26 -18.89
CA ARG A 537 -35.61 -1.17 -18.69
C ARG A 537 -35.20 -1.65 -17.30
N GLU A 538 -33.99 -1.36 -16.85
CA GLU A 538 -33.48 -1.75 -15.54
C GLU A 538 -34.24 -1.04 -14.39
N GLY A 539 -34.56 0.24 -14.56
CA GLY A 539 -35.37 1.01 -13.60
C GLY A 539 -36.82 0.54 -13.49
N ARG A 540 -37.39 -0.09 -14.53
CA ARG A 540 -38.73 -0.70 -14.45
C ARG A 540 -38.75 -2.07 -13.78
N VAL A 541 -37.61 -2.78 -13.73
CA VAL A 541 -37.52 -4.08 -13.07
C VAL A 541 -37.42 -3.93 -11.55
N GLY A 542 -36.76 -2.88 -11.06
CA GLY A 542 -36.58 -2.64 -9.62
C GLY A 542 -37.81 -2.15 -8.84
N VAL A 543 -38.96 -1.91 -9.49
CA VAL A 543 -40.18 -1.38 -8.81
C VAL A 543 -41.27 -2.44 -8.65
N LYS A 544 -41.14 -3.62 -9.27
CA LYS A 544 -42.20 -4.64 -9.27
C LYS A 544 -42.03 -5.80 -8.28
N GLU A 545 -40.95 -5.84 -7.50
CA GLU A 545 -40.68 -6.95 -6.56
C GLU A 545 -40.84 -6.57 -5.08
N GLU A 546 -41.40 -5.39 -4.75
CA GLU A 546 -41.66 -4.97 -3.36
C GLU A 546 -43.16 -4.95 -2.98
N GLU A 547 -44.05 -5.34 -3.89
CA GLU A 547 -45.47 -5.59 -3.63
C GLU A 547 -45.81 -7.06 -3.92
N ASP A 548 -45.35 -7.97 -3.08
CA ASP A 548 -45.97 -9.29 -2.86
C ASP A 548 -45.54 -9.89 -1.50
#